data_AF-A0A6L9LZ24-F1
#
_entry.id   AF-A0A6L9LZ24-F1
#
_cell.length_a   1.000
_cell.length_b   1.000
_cell.length_c   1.000
_cell.angle_alpha   90.00
_cell.angle_beta   90.00
_cell.angle_gamma   90.00
#
_symmetry.space_group_name_H-M   'P 1'
#
loop_
_entity.id
_entity.type
_entity.pdbx_description
1 polymer ?
#
loop_
_entity_poly.entity_id
_entity_poly.type
_entity_poly.pdbx_seq_one_letter_code
_entity_poly.pdbx_strand_id
1 'polypeptide(L)'
;MTGQVIYELMDPCMIWAFRIGGNPYVGFVIGLIWASLVATVIGELCMAGVYFLNKKHFATINRDMVDHHNLSVRALGYKDKTAWKACNSIANDAFGKNFFSRMALFASSLWVVPFVIGWMFFRFGHVDFVVPYLGNVGPAFVFIPAYIVIRVLFCKAKPWLPLFKTIKQKVKENEAGDEMMTFMDLVKDSDQQGDSPIPEKS
;
A
#
# COMPACT_ATOMS: atom_id res chain seq x y z
N MET A 1 -29.60 6.67 -17.60
CA MET A 1 -28.25 6.59 -18.19
C MET A 1 -27.73 5.18 -17.94
N THR A 2 -27.66 4.36 -18.98
CA THR A 2 -27.19 2.97 -18.89
C THR A 2 -25.72 2.95 -18.48
N GLY A 3 -25.29 1.97 -17.67
CA GLY A 3 -23.89 1.86 -17.21
C GLY A 3 -22.85 1.79 -18.35
N GLN A 4 -23.28 1.57 -19.59
CA GLN A 4 -22.47 1.60 -20.81
C GLN A 4 -21.87 2.98 -21.12
N VAL A 5 -22.53 4.08 -20.76
CA VAL A 5 -22.05 5.44 -21.05
C VAL A 5 -20.68 5.71 -20.41
N ILE A 6 -20.43 5.14 -19.24
CA ILE A 6 -19.13 5.25 -18.56
C ILE A 6 -18.03 4.58 -19.39
N TYR A 7 -18.31 3.42 -19.97
CA TYR A 7 -17.36 2.68 -20.80
C TYR A 7 -17.11 3.36 -22.14
N GLU A 8 -18.15 3.95 -22.75
CA GLU A 8 -18.02 4.73 -23.97
C GLU A 8 -17.15 5.97 -23.78
N LEU A 9 -17.25 6.62 -22.62
CA LEU A 9 -16.39 7.78 -22.28
C LEU A 9 -14.92 7.36 -22.05
N MET A 10 -14.70 6.18 -21.47
CA MET A 10 -13.35 5.65 -21.24
C MET A 10 -12.69 5.14 -22.53
N ASP A 11 -13.48 4.72 -23.53
CA ASP A 11 -13.02 4.02 -24.72
C ASP A 11 -11.92 4.76 -25.49
N PRO A 12 -12.02 6.07 -25.83
CA PRO A 12 -11.01 6.75 -26.62
C PRO A 12 -9.62 6.77 -25.94
N CYS A 13 -9.59 6.93 -24.62
CA CYS A 13 -8.35 6.99 -23.84
C CYS A 13 -7.67 5.61 -23.75
N MET A 14 -8.46 4.54 -23.68
CA MET A 14 -7.96 3.20 -23.49
C MET A 14 -7.65 2.49 -24.80
N ILE A 15 -8.54 2.58 -25.80
CA ILE A 15 -8.47 1.81 -27.05
C ILE A 15 -7.26 2.20 -27.91
N TRP A 16 -6.82 3.46 -27.83
CA TRP A 16 -5.72 3.94 -28.65
C TRP A 16 -4.45 3.12 -28.44
N ALA A 17 -4.12 2.75 -27.19
CA ALA A 17 -2.96 1.93 -26.88
C ALA A 17 -3.02 0.51 -27.48
N PHE A 18 -4.22 -0.06 -27.61
CA PHE A 18 -4.44 -1.37 -28.23
C PHE A 18 -4.26 -1.35 -29.76
N ARG A 19 -4.26 -0.16 -30.37
CA ARG A 19 -4.08 0.03 -31.82
C ARG A 19 -2.64 0.38 -32.19
N ILE A 20 -1.73 0.39 -31.22
CA ILE A 20 -0.31 0.67 -31.47
C ILE A 20 0.34 -0.56 -32.11
N GLY A 21 0.82 -0.38 -33.34
CA GLY A 21 1.53 -1.40 -34.12
C GLY A 21 0.64 -2.16 -35.10
N GLY A 22 1.26 -2.69 -36.15
CA GLY A 22 0.55 -3.49 -37.17
C GLY A 22 0.21 -4.92 -36.73
N ASN A 23 0.78 -5.40 -35.62
CA ASN A 23 0.55 -6.74 -35.09
C ASN A 23 -0.48 -6.69 -33.93
N PRO A 24 -1.64 -7.35 -34.05
CA PRO A 24 -2.69 -7.35 -33.02
C PRO A 24 -2.23 -7.85 -31.64
N TYR A 25 -1.33 -8.83 -31.59
CA TYR A 25 -0.82 -9.37 -30.32
C TYR A 25 0.05 -8.36 -29.58
N VAL A 26 0.89 -7.62 -30.31
CA VAL A 26 1.74 -6.56 -29.75
C VAL A 26 0.87 -5.40 -29.25
N GLY A 27 -0.11 -4.98 -30.05
CA GLY A 27 -1.08 -3.96 -29.65
C GLY A 27 -1.83 -4.36 -28.38
N PHE A 28 -2.26 -5.62 -28.27
CA PHE A 28 -2.94 -6.12 -27.07
C PHE A 28 -2.06 -6.07 -25.81
N VAL A 29 -0.79 -6.48 -25.90
CA VAL A 29 0.15 -6.41 -24.76
C VAL A 29 0.41 -4.95 -24.36
N ILE A 30 0.62 -4.05 -25.32
CA ILE A 30 0.82 -2.62 -25.05
C ILE A 30 -0.43 -2.02 -24.38
N GLY A 31 -1.61 -2.34 -24.91
CA GLY A 31 -2.89 -1.90 -24.36
C GLY A 31 -3.11 -2.40 -22.93
N LEU A 32 -2.75 -3.65 -22.63
CA LEU A 32 -2.81 -4.21 -21.28
C LEU A 32 -1.88 -3.48 -20.31
N ILE A 33 -0.65 -3.19 -20.74
CA ILE A 33 0.31 -2.42 -19.94
C ILE A 33 -0.24 -1.02 -19.66
N TRP A 34 -0.78 -0.36 -20.69
CA TRP A 34 -1.39 0.96 -20.57
C TRP A 34 -2.58 0.98 -19.62
N ALA A 35 -3.55 0.08 -19.80
CA ALA A 35 -4.72 -0.03 -18.93
C ALA A 35 -4.32 -0.30 -17.47
N SER A 36 -3.32 -1.16 -17.26
CA SER A 36 -2.77 -1.47 -15.93
C SER A 36 -2.08 -0.26 -15.31
N LEU A 37 -1.33 0.51 -16.10
CA LEU A 37 -0.64 1.72 -15.67
C LEU A 37 -1.64 2.79 -15.26
N VAL A 38 -2.66 3.04 -16.08
CA VAL A 38 -3.73 4.01 -15.78
C VAL A 38 -4.45 3.64 -14.49
N ALA A 39 -4.86 2.38 -14.32
CA ALA A 39 -5.49 1.90 -13.10
C ALA A 39 -4.59 2.10 -11.87
N THR A 40 -3.29 1.81 -12.02
CA THR A 40 -2.30 1.97 -10.95
C THR A 40 -2.11 3.44 -10.58
N VAL A 41 -1.89 4.32 -11.55
CA VAL A 41 -1.63 5.75 -11.30
C VAL A 41 -2.84 6.41 -10.64
N ILE A 42 -4.05 6.19 -11.16
CA ILE A 42 -5.27 6.77 -10.58
C ILE A 42 -5.51 6.23 -9.16
N GLY A 43 -5.33 4.92 -8.96
CA GLY A 43 -5.45 4.30 -7.64
C GLY A 43 -4.47 4.88 -6.61
N GLU A 44 -3.22 5.09 -7.00
CA GLU A 44 -2.19 5.66 -6.15
C GLU A 44 -2.44 7.14 -5.81
N LEU A 45 -2.91 7.92 -6.78
CA LEU A 45 -3.29 9.31 -6.55
C LEU A 45 -4.52 9.40 -5.63
N CYS A 46 -5.48 8.50 -5.78
CA CYS A 46 -6.64 8.42 -4.89
C CYS A 46 -6.22 8.08 -3.46
N MET A 47 -5.38 7.04 -3.29
CA MET A 47 -4.83 6.66 -1.99
C MET A 47 -4.05 7.81 -1.34
N ALA A 48 -3.21 8.50 -2.10
CA ALA A 48 -2.49 9.69 -1.62
C ALA A 48 -3.46 10.81 -1.22
N GLY A 49 -4.51 11.05 -2.01
CA GLY A 49 -5.56 12.01 -1.68
C GLY A 49 -6.26 11.68 -0.36
N VAL A 50 -6.72 10.44 -0.19
CA VAL A 50 -7.37 9.97 1.06
C VAL A 50 -6.44 10.13 2.26
N TYR A 51 -5.16 9.80 2.08
CA TYR A 51 -4.14 10.00 3.11
C TYR A 51 -4.02 11.48 3.50
N PHE A 52 -3.82 12.39 2.53
CA PHE A 52 -3.57 13.79 2.83
C PHE A 52 -4.77 14.51 3.45
N LEU A 53 -6.00 14.11 3.08
CA LEU A 53 -7.23 14.61 3.70
C LEU A 53 -7.32 14.19 5.18
N ASN A 54 -6.78 13.02 5.52
CA ASN A 54 -6.83 12.45 6.87
C ASN A 54 -5.46 12.39 7.55
N LYS A 55 -4.49 13.20 7.12
CA LYS A 55 -3.08 13.06 7.52
C LYS A 55 -2.88 13.08 9.05
N LYS A 56 -3.66 13.91 9.76
CA LYS A 56 -3.61 14.01 11.22
C LYS A 56 -4.04 12.70 11.89
N HIS A 57 -5.09 12.07 11.36
CA HIS A 57 -5.61 10.81 11.88
C HIS A 57 -4.60 9.67 11.69
N PHE A 58 -4.00 9.56 10.51
CA PHE A 58 -2.94 8.58 10.24
C PHE A 58 -1.69 8.82 11.08
N ALA A 59 -1.28 10.08 11.26
CA ALA A 59 -0.17 10.43 12.14
C ALA A 59 -0.41 10.02 13.60
N THR A 60 -1.62 10.27 14.14
CA THR A 60 -1.98 9.86 15.50
C THR A 60 -1.97 8.34 15.65
N ILE A 61 -2.61 7.60 14.73
CA ILE A 61 -2.64 6.13 14.78
C ILE A 61 -1.22 5.55 14.72
N ASN A 62 -0.36 6.12 13.87
CA ASN A 62 1.02 5.67 13.75
C ASN A 62 1.82 5.96 15.04
N ARG A 63 1.64 7.15 15.63
CA ARG A 63 2.29 7.52 16.89
C ARG A 63 1.84 6.64 18.04
N ASP A 64 0.53 6.44 18.21
CA ASP A 64 -0.01 5.60 19.29
C ASP A 64 0.51 4.16 19.18
N MET A 65 0.64 3.63 17.95
CA MET A 65 1.26 2.32 17.73
C MET A 65 2.72 2.30 18.19
N VAL A 66 3.53 3.28 17.81
CA VAL A 66 4.94 3.38 18.22
C VAL A 66 5.06 3.51 19.73
N ASP A 67 4.32 4.44 20.35
CA ASP A 67 4.41 4.73 21.78
C ASP A 67 4.04 3.51 22.62
N HIS A 68 2.97 2.81 22.26
CA HIS A 68 2.54 1.62 22.98
C HIS A 68 3.46 0.42 22.74
N HIS A 69 4.00 0.26 21.53
CA HIS A 69 5.03 -0.73 21.25
C HIS A 69 6.25 -0.49 22.15
N ASN A 70 6.72 0.75 22.19
CA ASN A 70 7.86 1.21 22.98
C ASN A 70 7.66 0.98 24.49
N LEU A 71 6.47 1.26 25.01
CA LEU A 71 6.12 0.96 26.41
C LEU A 71 6.11 -0.54 26.71
N SER A 72 5.58 -1.36 25.80
CA SER A 72 5.57 -2.82 25.99
C SER A 72 6.97 -3.42 26.01
N VAL A 73 7.87 -2.90 25.16
CA VAL A 73 9.28 -3.25 25.11
C VAL A 73 9.98 -2.84 26.41
N ARG A 74 9.79 -1.60 26.89
CA ARG A 74 10.34 -1.16 28.20
C ARG A 74 9.87 -2.00 29.37
N ALA A 75 8.57 -2.33 29.44
CA ALA A 75 8.02 -3.18 30.50
C ALA A 75 8.64 -4.59 30.51
N LEU A 76 8.99 -5.13 29.33
CA LEU A 76 9.74 -6.38 29.22
C LEU A 76 11.15 -6.27 29.83
N GLY A 77 11.82 -5.12 29.64
CA GLY A 77 13.14 -4.83 30.21
C GLY A 77 13.16 -4.87 31.75
N TYR A 78 12.09 -4.37 32.39
CA TYR A 78 11.94 -4.42 33.86
C TYR A 78 11.55 -5.79 34.42
N LYS A 79 11.42 -6.82 33.56
CA LYS A 79 11.02 -8.20 33.93
C LYS A 79 9.68 -8.30 34.69
N ASP A 80 8.83 -7.28 34.63
CA ASP A 80 7.49 -7.30 35.22
C ASP A 80 6.48 -7.89 34.23
N LYS A 81 6.10 -9.15 34.46
CA LYS A 81 5.15 -9.88 33.60
C LYS A 81 3.75 -9.27 33.58
N THR A 82 3.31 -8.71 34.70
CA THR A 82 1.98 -8.10 34.87
C THR A 82 1.89 -6.80 34.09
N ALA A 83 2.87 -5.91 34.27
CA ALA A 83 2.98 -4.67 33.51
C ALA A 83 3.17 -4.96 32.01
N TRP A 84 4.03 -5.92 31.66
CA TRP A 84 4.23 -6.33 30.28
C TRP A 84 2.95 -6.80 29.60
N LYS A 85 2.17 -7.69 30.24
CA LYS A 85 0.93 -8.21 29.65
C LYS A 85 -0.10 -7.10 29.39
N ALA A 86 -0.21 -6.15 30.31
CA ALA A 86 -1.08 -4.98 30.15
C ALA A 86 -0.62 -4.09 28.99
N CYS A 87 0.66 -3.70 28.96
CA CYS A 87 1.23 -2.88 27.88
C CYS A 87 1.16 -3.57 26.52
N ASN A 88 1.42 -4.88 26.46
CA ASN A 88 1.38 -5.67 25.23
C ASN A 88 -0.04 -5.76 24.64
N SER A 89 -1.08 -5.86 25.50
CA SER A 89 -2.46 -5.83 25.03
C SER A 89 -2.81 -4.51 24.35
N ILE A 90 -2.35 -3.39 24.92
CA ILE A 90 -2.58 -2.05 24.37
C ILE A 90 -1.79 -1.87 23.06
N ALA A 91 -0.54 -2.32 23.03
CA ALA A 91 0.29 -2.30 21.83
C ALA A 91 -0.33 -3.08 20.66
N ASN A 92 -0.87 -4.27 20.92
CA ASN A 92 -1.55 -5.08 19.90
C ASN A 92 -2.81 -4.41 19.33
N ASP A 93 -3.62 -3.76 20.17
CA ASP A 93 -4.79 -3.01 19.70
C ASP A 93 -4.39 -1.83 18.80
N ALA A 94 -3.36 -1.08 19.21
CA ALA A 94 -2.82 0.03 18.42
C ALA A 94 -2.22 -0.45 17.07
N PHE A 95 -1.49 -1.57 17.08
CA PHE A 95 -1.00 -2.21 15.86
C PHE A 95 -2.14 -2.62 14.93
N GLY A 96 -3.19 -3.26 15.47
CA GLY A 96 -4.36 -3.67 14.72
C GLY A 96 -5.03 -2.47 14.02
N LYS A 97 -5.25 -1.38 14.75
CA LYS A 97 -5.79 -0.12 14.20
C LYS A 97 -4.92 0.43 13.06
N ASN A 98 -3.60 0.49 13.24
CA ASN A 98 -2.69 0.95 12.20
C ASN A 98 -2.70 0.04 10.96
N PHE A 99 -2.67 -1.27 11.17
CA PHE A 99 -2.71 -2.26 10.10
C PHE A 99 -3.99 -2.16 9.27
N PHE A 100 -5.17 -2.15 9.91
CA PHE A 100 -6.45 -2.05 9.21
C PHE A 100 -6.62 -0.70 8.50
N SER A 101 -6.17 0.40 9.11
CA SER A 101 -6.18 1.71 8.46
C SER A 101 -5.30 1.74 7.20
N ARG A 102 -4.13 1.09 7.22
CA ARG A 102 -3.27 0.94 6.03
C ARG A 102 -3.88 0.01 4.98
N MET A 103 -4.55 -1.08 5.40
CA MET A 103 -5.31 -1.93 4.47
C MET A 103 -6.47 -1.19 3.83
N ALA A 104 -7.18 -0.34 4.57
CA ALA A 104 -8.27 0.48 4.04
C ALA A 104 -7.76 1.49 2.99
N LEU A 105 -6.60 2.13 3.25
CA LEU A 105 -5.92 2.96 2.24
C LEU A 105 -5.54 2.15 1.00
N PHE A 106 -5.04 0.93 1.17
CA PHE A 106 -4.74 0.08 0.02
C PHE A 106 -6.02 -0.29 -0.74
N ALA A 107 -7.10 -0.65 -0.05
CA ALA A 107 -8.39 -0.95 -0.68
C ALA A 107 -8.96 0.25 -1.45
N SER A 108 -8.78 1.48 -0.92
CA SER A 108 -9.22 2.70 -1.61
C SER A 108 -8.47 2.97 -2.91
N SER A 109 -7.32 2.34 -3.16
CA SER A 109 -6.62 2.41 -4.46
C SER A 109 -7.18 1.45 -5.51
N LEU A 110 -7.93 0.41 -5.10
CA LEU A 110 -8.35 -0.69 -5.98
C LEU A 110 -9.64 -0.41 -6.75
N TRP A 111 -10.41 0.61 -6.39
CA TRP A 111 -11.73 0.87 -6.98
C TRP A 111 -11.71 1.07 -8.50
N VAL A 112 -10.59 1.49 -9.09
CA VAL A 112 -10.44 1.70 -10.54
C VAL A 112 -10.35 0.38 -11.31
N VAL A 113 -9.82 -0.67 -10.68
CA VAL A 113 -9.63 -2.00 -11.26
C VAL A 113 -10.93 -2.59 -11.83
N PRO A 114 -12.06 -2.65 -11.09
CA PRO A 114 -13.31 -3.16 -11.63
C PRO A 114 -13.86 -2.35 -12.82
N PHE A 115 -13.63 -1.03 -12.89
CA PHE A 115 -14.03 -0.23 -14.06
C PHE A 115 -13.23 -0.58 -15.30
N VAL A 116 -11.91 -0.77 -15.14
CA VAL A 116 -11.04 -1.18 -16.25
C VAL A 116 -11.40 -2.60 -16.71
N ILE A 117 -11.67 -3.53 -15.79
CA ILE A 117 -12.15 -4.87 -16.13
C ILE A 117 -13.50 -4.78 -16.87
N GLY A 118 -14.44 -3.99 -16.37
CA GLY A 118 -15.74 -3.77 -17.02
C GLY A 118 -15.61 -3.23 -18.44
N TRP A 119 -14.72 -2.24 -18.64
CA TRP A 119 -14.40 -1.72 -19.97
C TRP A 119 -13.76 -2.79 -20.87
N MET A 120 -12.86 -3.63 -20.35
CA MET A 120 -12.27 -4.72 -21.11
C MET A 120 -13.32 -5.77 -21.53
N PHE A 121 -14.31 -6.07 -20.69
CA PHE A 121 -15.45 -6.91 -21.09
C PHE A 121 -16.32 -6.25 -22.14
N PHE A 122 -16.57 -4.94 -22.01
CA PHE A 122 -17.30 -4.17 -23.03
C PHE A 122 -16.60 -4.24 -24.41
N ARG A 123 -15.27 -4.15 -24.45
CA ARG A 123 -14.52 -4.11 -25.71
C ARG A 123 -14.10 -5.47 -26.26
N PHE A 124 -13.68 -6.38 -25.39
CA PHE A 124 -13.09 -7.67 -25.74
C PHE A 124 -13.92 -8.86 -25.26
N GLY A 125 -15.16 -8.66 -24.80
CA GLY A 125 -16.01 -9.74 -24.29
C GLY A 125 -16.41 -10.78 -25.34
N HIS A 126 -16.25 -10.46 -26.63
CA HIS A 126 -16.46 -11.38 -27.75
C HIS A 126 -15.16 -12.06 -28.21
N VAL A 127 -14.02 -11.75 -27.59
CA VAL A 127 -12.73 -12.36 -27.93
C VAL A 127 -12.49 -13.54 -27.00
N ASP A 128 -12.28 -14.70 -27.59
CA ASP A 128 -11.97 -15.92 -26.85
C ASP A 128 -10.49 -15.95 -26.48
N PHE A 129 -10.19 -15.81 -25.18
CA PHE A 129 -8.83 -16.00 -24.68
C PHE A 129 -8.66 -17.46 -24.28
N VAL A 130 -7.92 -18.22 -25.08
CA VAL A 130 -7.69 -19.64 -24.78
C VAL A 130 -6.37 -19.80 -24.03
N VAL A 131 -6.44 -20.30 -22.81
CA VAL A 131 -5.27 -20.62 -21.99
C VAL A 131 -5.03 -22.13 -22.03
N PRO A 132 -3.79 -22.59 -22.30
CA PRO A 132 -3.46 -24.01 -22.23
C PRO A 132 -3.90 -24.61 -20.89
N TYR A 133 -4.53 -25.79 -20.93
CA TYR A 133 -5.07 -26.52 -19.77
C TYR A 133 -6.30 -25.93 -19.07
N LEU A 134 -6.60 -24.63 -19.21
CA LEU A 134 -7.77 -23.99 -18.56
C LEU A 134 -8.94 -23.74 -19.51
N GLY A 135 -8.72 -23.74 -20.82
CA GLY A 135 -9.77 -23.47 -21.81
C GLY A 135 -10.01 -21.96 -22.01
N ASN A 136 -11.24 -21.58 -22.31
CA ASN A 136 -11.61 -20.19 -22.59
C ASN A 136 -11.76 -19.39 -21.29
N VAL A 137 -11.07 -18.26 -21.21
CA VAL A 137 -11.07 -17.35 -20.05
C VAL A 137 -11.52 -15.96 -20.46
N GLY A 138 -12.11 -15.23 -19.50
CA GLY A 138 -12.50 -13.84 -19.73
C GLY A 138 -11.30 -12.87 -19.73
N PRO A 139 -11.49 -11.64 -20.23
CA PRO A 139 -10.45 -10.59 -20.23
C PRO A 139 -9.82 -10.31 -18.85
N ALA A 140 -10.59 -10.50 -17.77
CA ALA A 140 -10.10 -10.35 -16.39
C ALA A 140 -8.92 -11.28 -16.05
N PHE A 141 -8.92 -12.51 -16.59
CA PHE A 141 -7.87 -13.50 -16.32
C PHE A 141 -6.50 -13.03 -16.84
N VAL A 142 -6.48 -12.29 -17.95
CA VAL A 142 -5.25 -11.74 -18.52
C VAL A 142 -4.89 -10.40 -17.85
N PHE A 143 -5.91 -9.58 -17.56
CA PHE A 143 -5.72 -8.27 -16.96
C PHE A 143 -5.17 -8.32 -15.53
N ILE A 144 -5.71 -9.18 -14.66
CA ILE A 144 -5.34 -9.20 -13.23
C ILE A 144 -3.84 -9.49 -13.03
N PRO A 145 -3.24 -10.53 -13.65
CA PRO A 145 -1.80 -10.76 -13.55
C PRO A 145 -0.97 -9.61 -14.10
N ALA A 146 -1.37 -9.06 -15.26
CA ALA A 146 -0.68 -7.92 -15.86
C ALA A 146 -0.71 -6.69 -14.93
N TYR A 147 -1.88 -6.40 -14.33
CA TYR A 147 -2.05 -5.35 -13.35
C TYR A 147 -1.17 -5.53 -12.12
N ILE A 148 -1.10 -6.75 -11.56
CA ILE A 148 -0.24 -7.04 -10.40
C ILE A 148 1.23 -6.77 -10.75
N VAL A 149 1.71 -7.27 -11.90
CA VAL A 149 3.10 -7.06 -12.35
C VAL A 149 3.39 -5.57 -12.50
N ILE A 150 2.55 -4.84 -13.24
CA ILE A 150 2.73 -3.39 -13.45
C ILE A 150 2.67 -2.63 -12.13
N ARG A 151 1.78 -3.00 -11.22
CA ARG A 151 1.67 -2.36 -9.91
C ARG A 151 2.92 -2.57 -9.05
N VAL A 152 3.49 -3.78 -9.04
CA VAL A 152 4.74 -4.07 -8.33
C VAL A 152 5.91 -3.30 -8.95
N LEU A 153 6.01 -3.28 -10.28
CA LEU A 153 7.02 -2.49 -10.99
C LEU A 153 6.87 -1.00 -10.70
N PHE A 154 5.65 -0.48 -10.69
CA PHE A 154 5.36 0.91 -10.37
C PHE A 154 5.77 1.24 -8.93
N CYS A 155 5.45 0.40 -7.95
CA CYS A 155 5.91 0.58 -6.56
C CYS A 155 7.43 0.66 -6.45
N LYS A 156 8.18 -0.10 -7.26
CA LYS A 156 9.65 -0.02 -7.34
C LYS A 156 10.13 1.25 -8.04
N ALA A 157 9.39 1.74 -9.04
CA ALA A 157 9.72 2.96 -9.78
C ALA A 157 9.30 4.26 -9.07
N LYS A 158 8.34 4.22 -8.15
CA LYS A 158 7.86 5.39 -7.37
C LYS A 158 8.97 6.28 -6.79
N PRO A 159 10.07 5.76 -6.21
CA PRO A 159 11.13 6.60 -5.65
C PRO A 159 11.82 7.49 -6.69
N TRP A 160 11.76 7.10 -7.97
CA TRP A 160 12.39 7.82 -9.08
C TRP A 160 11.46 8.90 -9.65
N LEU A 161 10.15 8.79 -9.43
CA LEU A 161 9.18 9.76 -9.90
C LEU A 161 9.09 10.93 -8.89
N PRO A 162 9.31 12.19 -9.33
CA PRO A 162 9.43 13.34 -8.41
C PRO A 162 8.15 13.60 -7.61
N LEU A 163 6.98 13.40 -8.23
CA LEU A 163 5.67 13.55 -7.58
C LEU A 163 5.51 12.54 -6.43
N PHE A 164 5.76 11.26 -6.68
CA PHE A 164 5.61 10.21 -5.67
C PHE A 164 6.69 10.25 -4.60
N LYS A 165 7.91 10.71 -4.95
CA LYS A 165 8.97 11.00 -3.99
C LYS A 165 8.52 12.08 -2.98
N THR A 166 7.92 13.17 -3.48
CA THR A 166 7.41 14.25 -2.63
C THR A 166 6.28 13.78 -1.71
N ILE A 167 5.36 12.98 -2.25
CA ILE A 167 4.27 12.38 -1.47
C ILE A 167 4.84 11.50 -0.36
N LYS A 168 5.76 10.58 -0.69
CA LYS A 168 6.40 9.68 0.28
C LYS A 168 7.15 10.45 1.36
N GLN A 169 7.85 11.53 0.99
CA GLN A 169 8.55 12.38 1.94
C GLN A 169 7.57 13.05 2.90
N LYS A 170 6.48 13.66 2.39
CA LYS A 170 5.46 14.28 3.24
C LYS A 170 4.75 13.28 4.15
N VAL A 171 4.48 12.07 3.67
CA VAL A 171 3.93 10.97 4.50
C VAL A 171 4.90 10.67 5.65
N LYS A 172 6.19 10.50 5.34
CA LYS A 172 7.23 10.26 6.36
C LYS A 172 7.34 11.41 7.36
N GLU A 173 7.29 12.67 6.91
CA GLU A 173 7.34 13.84 7.78
C GLU A 173 6.11 13.94 8.71
N ASN A 174 4.91 13.60 8.22
CA ASN A 174 3.71 13.58 9.06
C ASN A 174 3.70 12.42 10.06
N GLU A 175 4.34 11.30 9.72
CA GLU A 175 4.47 10.10 10.57
C GLU A 175 5.79 10.06 11.34
N ALA A 176 6.61 11.10 11.27
CA ALA A 176 7.87 11.21 12.01
C ALA A 176 7.56 11.39 13.51
N GLY A 177 7.39 10.26 14.19
CA GLY A 177 7.39 10.14 15.65
C GLY A 177 8.64 9.41 16.14
N ASP A 178 8.57 8.89 17.37
CA ASP A 178 9.62 8.03 17.91
C ASP A 178 9.86 6.82 16.97
N GLU A 179 11.10 6.33 16.92
CA GLU A 179 11.38 5.08 16.23
C GLU A 179 10.92 3.90 17.10
N MET A 180 10.44 2.83 16.46
CA MET A 180 10.11 1.60 17.19
C MET A 180 11.39 1.05 17.82
N MET A 181 11.42 1.00 19.15
CA MET A 181 12.52 0.39 19.89
C MET A 181 12.62 -1.08 19.54
N THR A 182 13.84 -1.50 19.24
CA THR A 182 14.19 -2.90 19.06
C THR A 182 14.73 -3.45 20.38
N PHE A 183 14.64 -4.76 20.58
CA PHE A 183 15.18 -5.42 21.76
C PHE A 183 16.68 -5.14 21.98
N MET A 184 17.44 -4.88 20.91
CA MET A 184 18.85 -4.49 20.98
C MET A 184 19.07 -3.14 21.67
N ASP A 185 18.13 -2.19 21.54
CA ASP A 185 18.23 -0.87 22.16
C ASP A 185 18.09 -0.99 23.69
N LEU A 186 17.22 -1.88 24.17
CA LEU A 186 17.08 -2.19 25.61
C LEU A 186 18.35 -2.80 26.21
N VAL A 187 18.99 -3.72 25.48
CA VAL A 187 20.23 -4.38 25.96
C VAL A 187 21.35 -3.35 26.08
N LYS A 188 21.44 -2.42 25.12
CA LYS A 188 22.43 -1.35 25.15
C LYS A 188 22.21 -0.34 26.29
N ASP A 189 20.95 -0.02 26.60
CA ASP A 189 20.60 0.91 27.68
C ASP A 189 20.84 0.29 29.08
N SER A 190 20.62 -1.02 29.21
CA SER A 190 20.93 -1.76 30.45
C SER A 190 22.43 -1.94 30.68
N ASP A 191 23.23 -2.07 29.62
CA ASP A 191 24.70 -2.04 29.72
C ASP A 191 25.24 -0.64 30.11
N GLN A 192 24.59 0.45 29.68
CA GLN A 192 24.99 1.82 30.03
C GLN A 192 24.57 2.24 31.45
N GLN A 193 23.43 1.75 31.97
CA GLN A 193 23.02 2.00 33.36
C GLN A 193 23.84 1.22 34.40
N GLY A 194 24.60 0.20 33.99
CA GLY A 194 25.52 -0.54 34.85
C GLY A 194 26.83 0.19 35.20
N ASP A 195 27.13 1.32 34.54
CA ASP A 195 28.43 2.02 34.65
C ASP A 195 28.37 3.39 35.35
N SER A 196 27.22 3.73 35.98
CA SER A 196 27.13 4.94 36.82
C SER A 196 27.60 4.63 38.25
N PRO A 197 28.67 5.27 38.76
CA PRO A 197 29.13 5.04 40.13
C PRO A 197 28.05 5.54 41.10
N ILE A 198 27.62 4.66 41.99
CA ILE A 198 26.78 5.01 43.14
C ILE A 198 27.56 6.05 43.96
N PRO A 199 27.04 7.28 44.19
CA PRO A 199 27.72 8.22 45.07
C PRO A 199 27.67 7.65 46.48
N GLU A 200 28.85 7.28 46.97
CA GLU A 200 29.10 6.81 48.31
C GLU A 200 28.63 7.89 49.30
N LYS A 201 27.57 7.59 50.07
CA LYS A 201 27.09 8.48 51.13
C LYS A 201 28.15 8.50 52.23
N SER A 202 28.83 9.64 52.39
CA SER A 202 29.61 10.00 53.59
C SER A 202 28.73 10.66 54.64
#